data_AF-A0A2M8P7H4-F1
#
_entry.id   AF-A0A2M8P7H4-F1
#
_cell.length_a   1.000
_cell.length_b   1.000
_cell.length_c   1.000
_cell.angle_alpha   90.00
_cell.angle_beta   90.00
_cell.angle_gamma   90.00
#
_symmetry.space_group_name_H-M   'P 1'
#
loop_
_entity.id
_entity.type
_entity.pdbx_description
1 polymer ?
#
loop_
_entity_poly.entity_id
_entity_poly.type
_entity_poly.pdbx_seq_one_letter_code
_entity_poly.pdbx_strand_id
1 'polypeptide(L)'
;MEITLSMATMVSDENHFVTLVRGLHGDTGTVLAQEMMRLRTRLNKNSVVNETLVKACTRTIETFGNGNLHDGLPALIEIVEGMLFLTEHPIAQKLLQGSLEGMQKWGITHPEYMLLALNILHEENL
;
A
#
# COMPACT_ATOMS: atom_id res chain seq x y z
N MET A 1 10.06 5.75 -12.29
CA MET A 1 9.54 4.36 -12.38
C MET A 1 10.64 3.32 -12.24
N GLU A 2 11.78 3.44 -12.95
CA GLU A 2 12.91 2.48 -12.82
C GLU A 2 13.39 2.30 -11.37
N ILE A 3 13.56 3.38 -10.62
CA ILE A 3 13.99 3.34 -9.21
C ILE A 3 12.95 2.62 -8.32
N THR A 4 11.66 2.90 -8.50
CA THR A 4 10.58 2.28 -7.73
C THR A 4 10.49 0.77 -8.00
N LEU A 5 10.72 0.34 -9.25
CA LEU A 5 10.80 -1.07 -9.63
C LEU A 5 12.04 -1.75 -9.02
N SER A 6 13.20 -1.08 -9.07
CA SER A 6 14.42 -1.58 -8.40
C SER A 6 14.26 -1.69 -6.88
N MET A 7 13.46 -0.82 -6.26
CA MET A 7 13.15 -0.89 -4.83
C MET A 7 12.16 -2.01 -4.51
N ALA A 8 11.14 -2.21 -5.36
CA ALA A 8 10.16 -3.28 -5.19
C ALA A 8 10.81 -4.67 -5.30
N THR A 9 11.68 -4.88 -6.29
CA THR A 9 12.41 -6.15 -6.49
C THR A 9 13.36 -6.52 -5.34
N MET A 10 13.69 -5.58 -4.46
CA MET A 10 14.47 -5.87 -3.23
C MET A 10 13.63 -6.55 -2.14
N VAL A 11 12.30 -6.51 -2.23
CA VAL A 11 11.39 -6.99 -1.16
C VAL A 11 10.25 -7.87 -1.69
N SER A 12 9.97 -7.86 -2.99
CA SER A 12 8.81 -8.55 -3.58
C SER A 12 9.14 -9.26 -4.89
N ASP A 13 8.20 -10.12 -5.31
CA ASP A 13 8.17 -10.65 -6.67
C ASP A 13 8.00 -9.49 -7.68
N GLU A 14 8.94 -9.35 -8.61
CA GLU A 14 8.93 -8.37 -9.70
C GLU A 14 7.60 -8.40 -10.48
N ASN A 15 7.01 -9.58 -10.66
CA ASN A 15 5.78 -9.76 -11.42
C ASN A 15 4.57 -9.09 -10.74
N HIS A 16 4.50 -9.09 -9.42
CA HIS A 16 3.41 -8.46 -8.68
C HIS A 16 3.49 -6.94 -8.84
N PHE A 17 4.67 -6.34 -8.62
CA PHE A 17 4.87 -4.92 -8.77
C PHE A 17 4.67 -4.44 -10.22
N VAL A 18 5.15 -5.20 -11.21
CA VAL A 18 4.92 -4.89 -12.65
C VAL A 18 3.42 -4.91 -12.97
N THR A 19 2.66 -5.83 -12.40
CA THR A 19 1.20 -5.89 -12.58
C THR A 19 0.53 -4.64 -12.01
N LEU A 20 0.93 -4.21 -10.81
CA LEU A 20 0.42 -2.99 -10.17
C LEU A 20 0.71 -1.73 -11.01
N VAL A 21 1.93 -1.60 -11.50
CA VAL A 21 2.36 -0.46 -12.33
C VAL A 21 1.61 -0.43 -13.67
N ARG A 22 1.36 -1.59 -14.28
CA ARG A 22 0.53 -1.67 -15.49
C ARG A 22 -0.91 -1.24 -15.21
N GLY A 23 -1.43 -1.59 -14.03
CA GLY A 23 -2.76 -1.17 -13.57
C GLY A 23 -2.94 0.34 -13.44
N LEU A 24 -1.90 1.10 -13.10
CA LEU A 24 -1.97 2.58 -13.00
C LEU A 24 -2.40 3.26 -14.28
N HIS A 25 -2.01 2.71 -15.44
CA HIS A 25 -2.32 3.29 -16.74
C HIS A 25 -3.78 3.07 -17.17
N GLY A 26 -4.51 2.21 -16.44
CA GLY A 26 -5.94 1.97 -16.63
C GLY A 26 -6.76 2.71 -15.57
N ASP A 27 -7.10 2.00 -14.49
CA ASP A 27 -7.92 2.50 -13.38
C ASP A 27 -7.17 2.33 -12.06
N THR A 28 -6.44 3.37 -11.69
CA THR A 28 -5.65 3.42 -10.45
C THR A 28 -6.52 3.20 -9.21
N GLY A 29 -7.75 3.74 -9.18
CA GLY A 29 -8.66 3.59 -8.03
C GLY A 29 -9.08 2.15 -7.83
N THR A 30 -9.51 1.49 -8.90
CA THR A 30 -9.89 0.07 -8.85
C THR A 30 -8.71 -0.82 -8.45
N VAL A 31 -7.52 -0.58 -8.98
CA VAL A 31 -6.31 -1.36 -8.64
C VAL A 31 -5.97 -1.20 -7.15
N LEU A 32 -5.94 0.02 -6.64
CA LEU A 32 -5.65 0.28 -5.23
C LEU A 32 -6.72 -0.35 -4.32
N ALA A 33 -8.00 -0.26 -4.69
CA ALA A 33 -9.09 -0.88 -3.93
C ALA A 33 -8.96 -2.41 -3.86
N GLN A 34 -8.55 -3.06 -4.95
CA GLN A 34 -8.33 -4.51 -4.99
C GLN A 34 -7.18 -4.95 -4.08
N GLU A 35 -6.05 -4.25 -4.13
CA GLU A 35 -4.91 -4.56 -3.25
C GLU A 35 -5.24 -4.30 -1.77
N MET A 36 -5.94 -3.21 -1.48
CA MET A 36 -6.45 -2.95 -0.12
C MET A 36 -7.38 -4.07 0.37
N MET A 37 -8.21 -4.63 -0.52
CA MET A 37 -9.08 -5.77 -0.17
C MET A 37 -8.27 -7.03 0.15
N ARG A 38 -7.20 -7.29 -0.60
CA ARG A 38 -6.27 -8.40 -0.32
C ARG A 38 -5.56 -8.19 1.02
N LEU A 39 -5.09 -6.97 1.28
CA LEU A 39 -4.40 -6.62 2.53
C LEU A 39 -5.34 -6.83 3.72
N ARG A 40 -6.56 -6.30 3.66
CA ARG A 40 -7.61 -6.51 4.68
C ARG A 40 -7.89 -7.98 4.92
N THR A 41 -8.00 -8.77 3.85
CA THR A 41 -8.30 -10.20 3.93
C THR A 41 -7.18 -10.96 4.66
N ARG A 42 -5.92 -10.57 4.43
CA ARG A 42 -4.79 -11.16 5.16
C ARG A 42 -4.75 -10.71 6.62
N LEU A 43 -4.93 -9.42 6.87
CA LEU A 43 -5.00 -8.87 8.22
C LEU A 43 -6.09 -9.59 9.06
N ASN A 44 -7.26 -9.85 8.50
CA ASN A 44 -8.32 -10.59 9.21
C ASN A 44 -7.95 -12.04 9.55
N LYS A 45 -6.99 -12.67 8.85
CA LYS A 45 -6.57 -14.06 9.10
C LYS A 45 -5.56 -14.15 10.24
N ASN A 46 -4.76 -13.11 10.46
CA ASN A 46 -3.72 -13.09 11.49
C ASN A 46 -4.34 -12.52 12.77
N SER A 47 -4.49 -13.38 13.79
CA SER A 47 -5.37 -13.19 14.94
C SER A 47 -4.96 -12.04 15.89
N VAL A 48 -3.88 -11.33 15.58
CA VAL A 48 -3.30 -10.22 16.35
C VAL A 48 -3.72 -8.85 15.78
N VAL A 49 -4.68 -8.81 14.86
CA VAL A 49 -4.99 -7.57 14.15
C VAL A 49 -5.95 -6.65 14.91
N ASN A 50 -5.45 -5.43 15.08
CA ASN A 50 -6.12 -4.24 15.57
C ASN A 50 -7.35 -3.93 14.71
N GLU A 51 -8.56 -4.08 15.28
CA GLU A 51 -9.85 -3.81 14.62
C GLU A 51 -9.88 -2.42 13.93
N THR A 52 -9.10 -1.48 14.44
CA THR A 52 -8.88 -0.14 13.87
C THR A 52 -8.27 -0.19 12.46
N LEU A 53 -7.25 -1.03 12.23
CA LEU A 53 -6.60 -1.18 10.92
C LEU A 53 -7.55 -1.81 9.89
N VAL A 54 -8.38 -2.77 10.30
CA VAL A 54 -9.37 -3.41 9.41
C VAL A 54 -10.45 -2.41 8.98
N LYS A 55 -10.91 -1.57 9.92
CA LYS A 55 -11.85 -0.48 9.63
C LYS A 55 -11.24 0.56 8.69
N ALA A 56 -9.99 0.97 8.94
CA ALA A 56 -9.26 1.88 8.06
C ALA A 56 -9.11 1.29 6.64
N CYS A 57 -8.77 0.00 6.52
CA CYS A 57 -8.71 -0.68 5.22
C CYS A 57 -10.05 -0.65 4.50
N THR A 58 -11.16 -0.91 5.20
CA THR A 58 -12.50 -0.92 4.60
C THR A 58 -12.89 0.44 4.04
N ARG A 59 -12.65 1.52 4.80
CA ARG A 59 -12.87 2.89 4.33
C ARG A 59 -12.01 3.23 3.10
N THR A 60 -10.76 2.77 3.10
CA THR A 60 -9.83 3.00 1.99
C THR A 60 -10.26 2.26 0.72
N ILE A 61 -10.77 1.02 0.85
CA ILE A 61 -11.33 0.25 -0.27
C ILE A 61 -12.50 1.00 -0.91
N GLU A 62 -13.43 1.50 -0.10
CA GLU A 62 -14.62 2.21 -0.60
C GLU A 62 -14.25 3.52 -1.31
N THR A 63 -13.35 4.31 -0.74
CA THR A 63 -12.91 5.59 -1.32
C THR A 63 -12.16 5.39 -2.64
N PHE A 64 -11.22 4.44 -2.69
CA PHE A 64 -10.51 4.11 -3.92
C PHE A 64 -11.41 3.47 -4.99
N GLY A 65 -12.34 2.59 -4.59
CA GLY A 65 -13.29 1.96 -5.51
C GLY A 65 -14.25 2.95 -6.18
N ASN A 66 -14.48 4.11 -5.56
CA ASN A 66 -15.25 5.21 -6.14
C ASN A 66 -14.39 6.17 -6.98
N GLY A 67 -13.11 5.88 -7.19
CA GLY A 67 -12.17 6.75 -7.91
C GLY A 67 -11.66 7.95 -7.11
N ASN A 68 -12.03 8.08 -5.83
CA ASN A 68 -11.65 9.21 -4.98
C ASN A 68 -10.31 8.96 -4.28
N LEU A 69 -9.22 9.04 -5.06
CA LEU A 69 -7.86 8.86 -4.55
C LEU A 69 -7.48 9.91 -3.50
N HIS A 70 -7.94 11.15 -3.67
CA HIS A 70 -7.68 12.24 -2.72
C HIS A 70 -8.23 11.94 -1.31
N ASP A 71 -9.42 11.34 -1.23
CA ASP A 71 -10.07 11.04 0.05
C ASP A 71 -9.55 9.73 0.68
N GLY A 72 -9.09 8.80 -0.15
CA GLY A 72 -8.53 7.53 0.31
C GLY A 72 -7.07 7.62 0.77
N LEU A 73 -6.29 8.57 0.22
CA LEU A 73 -4.88 8.72 0.55
C LEU A 73 -4.59 8.94 2.05
N PRO A 74 -5.30 9.83 2.77
CA PRO A 74 -5.08 9.99 4.22
C PRO A 74 -5.28 8.69 5.00
N ALA A 75 -6.30 7.90 4.63
CA ALA A 75 -6.55 6.62 5.28
C ALA A 75 -5.46 5.58 4.97
N LEU A 76 -4.91 5.58 3.74
CA LEU A 76 -3.76 4.75 3.39
C LEU A 76 -2.51 5.15 4.19
N ILE A 77 -2.27 6.46 4.38
CA ILE A 77 -1.17 6.97 5.20
C ILE A 77 -1.27 6.46 6.64
N GLU A 78 -2.45 6.55 7.26
CA GLU A 78 -2.68 6.04 8.63
C GLU A 78 -2.41 4.52 8.73
N ILE A 79 -2.81 3.75 7.71
CA ILE A 79 -2.55 2.30 7.66
C ILE A 79 -1.06 2.03 7.56
N VAL A 80 -0.36 2.71 6.66
CA VAL A 80 1.09 2.53 6.47
C VAL A 80 1.86 2.93 7.73
N GLU A 81 1.47 4.02 8.40
CA GLU A 81 2.04 4.41 9.70
C GLU A 81 1.84 3.32 10.76
N GLY A 82 0.62 2.80 10.90
CA GLY A 82 0.33 1.72 11.85
C GLY A 82 1.13 0.45 11.57
N MET A 83 1.34 0.13 10.29
CA MET A 83 2.07 -1.07 9.86
C MET A 83 3.59 -0.90 9.97
N LEU A 84 4.11 0.32 9.81
CA LEU A 84 5.54 0.63 9.96
C LEU A 84 6.07 0.24 11.36
N PHE A 85 5.22 0.36 12.39
CA PHE A 85 5.55 -0.07 13.76
C PHE A 85 5.51 -1.58 13.95
N LEU A 86 4.81 -2.32 13.09
CA LEU A 86 4.66 -3.77 13.15
C LEU A 86 5.66 -4.51 12.24
N THR A 87 6.21 -3.82 11.24
CA THR A 87 7.23 -4.36 10.34
C THR A 87 8.54 -4.60 11.07
N GLU A 88 8.94 -5.86 11.18
CA GLU A 88 10.22 -6.25 11.80
C GLU A 88 11.40 -6.22 10.81
N HIS A 89 11.13 -6.35 9.51
CA HIS A 89 12.18 -6.41 8.49
C HIS A 89 12.79 -5.02 8.21
N PRO A 90 14.10 -4.79 8.46
CA PRO A 90 14.69 -3.44 8.42
C PRO A 90 14.65 -2.77 7.04
N ILE A 91 14.75 -3.57 5.97
CA ILE A 91 14.68 -3.05 4.60
C ILE A 91 13.24 -2.64 4.27
N ALA A 92 12.26 -3.47 4.63
CA ALA A 92 10.87 -3.18 4.40
C ALA A 92 10.43 -1.92 5.18
N GLN A 93 10.90 -1.76 6.41
CA GLN A 93 10.66 -0.57 7.21
C GLN A 93 11.19 0.70 6.52
N LYS A 94 12.43 0.68 6.02
CA LYS A 94 13.01 1.84 5.30
C LYS A 94 12.23 2.18 4.03
N LEU A 95 11.79 1.15 3.30
CA LEU A 95 11.05 1.34 2.05
C LEU A 95 9.61 1.81 2.30
N LEU A 96 8.96 1.31 3.35
CA LEU A 96 7.66 1.82 3.81
C LEU A 96 7.77 3.26 4.28
N GLN A 97 8.82 3.60 5.03
CA GLN A 97 9.06 4.98 5.47
C GLN A 97 9.28 5.92 4.27
N GLY A 98 10.10 5.53 3.30
CA GLY A 98 10.28 6.33 2.07
C GLY A 98 8.99 6.46 1.25
N SER A 99 8.16 5.42 1.23
CA SER A 99 6.85 5.46 0.58
C SER A 99 5.88 6.39 1.30
N LEU A 100 5.88 6.36 2.64
CA LEU A 100 5.10 7.25 3.48
C LEU A 100 5.48 8.72 3.26
N GLU A 101 6.77 9.04 3.32
CA GLU A 101 7.28 10.39 3.05
C GLU A 101 6.92 10.85 1.63
N GLY A 102 7.00 9.96 0.64
CA GLY A 102 6.62 10.23 -0.73
C GLY A 102 5.13 10.56 -0.87
N MET A 103 4.26 9.75 -0.25
CA MET A 103 2.81 9.99 -0.21
C MET A 103 2.46 11.31 0.47
N GLN A 104 3.09 11.64 1.61
CA GLN A 104 2.84 12.89 2.32
C GLN A 104 3.31 14.11 1.52
N LYS A 105 4.45 14.00 0.83
CA LYS A 105 5.04 15.11 0.07
C LYS A 105 4.35 15.38 -1.26
N TRP A 106 4.03 14.31 -1.99
CA TRP A 106 3.59 14.40 -3.39
C TRP A 106 2.14 14.01 -3.60
N GLY A 107 1.51 13.39 -2.61
CA GLY A 107 0.13 12.97 -2.67
C GLY A 107 -0.17 12.07 -3.86
N ILE A 108 -1.32 12.31 -4.49
CA ILE A 108 -1.79 11.50 -5.62
C ILE A 108 -1.07 11.80 -6.93
N THR A 109 -0.24 12.84 -6.99
CA THR A 109 0.53 13.20 -8.21
C THR A 109 1.59 12.15 -8.52
N HIS A 110 2.02 11.40 -7.50
CA HIS A 110 2.98 10.31 -7.59
C HIS A 110 2.40 9.03 -6.99
N PRO A 111 1.44 8.38 -7.68
CA PRO A 111 0.75 7.20 -7.15
C PRO A 111 1.65 5.97 -7.01
N GLU A 112 2.86 6.01 -7.58
CA GLU A 112 3.88 4.98 -7.39
C GLU A 112 4.26 4.76 -5.92
N TYR A 113 4.15 5.78 -5.06
CA TYR A 113 4.42 5.63 -3.63
C TYR A 113 3.32 4.84 -2.92
N MET A 114 2.06 4.99 -3.35
CA MET A 114 0.94 4.19 -2.83
C MET A 114 1.12 2.73 -3.23
N LEU A 115 1.50 2.47 -4.49
CA LEU A 115 1.76 1.10 -4.95
C LEU A 115 2.95 0.46 -4.25
N LEU A 116 4.06 1.18 -4.10
CA LEU A 116 5.25 0.66 -3.43
C LEU A 116 4.91 0.29 -1.98
N ALA A 117 4.18 1.15 -1.26
CA ALA A 117 3.73 0.83 0.08
C ALA A 117 2.88 -0.44 0.12
N LEU A 118 1.85 -0.56 -0.73
CA LEU A 118 0.99 -1.74 -0.77
C LEU A 118 1.76 -3.02 -1.11
N ASN A 119 2.66 -2.94 -2.09
CA ASN A 119 3.51 -4.05 -2.49
C ASN A 119 4.39 -4.54 -1.33
N ILE A 120 5.02 -3.63 -0.59
CA ILE A 120 5.84 -4.00 0.58
C ILE A 120 4.95 -4.58 1.68
N LEU A 121 3.82 -3.94 1.97
CA LEU A 121 2.87 -4.47 2.95
C LEU A 121 2.46 -5.88 2.55
N HIS A 122 2.26 -6.19 1.27
CA HIS A 122 1.90 -7.53 0.80
C HIS A 122 2.97 -8.60 1.01
N GLU A 123 4.24 -8.26 1.13
CA GLU A 123 5.31 -9.25 1.35
C GLU A 123 5.65 -9.45 2.82
N GLU A 124 5.35 -8.45 3.66
CA GLU A 124 5.59 -8.57 5.10
C GLU A 124 4.65 -9.62 5.73
N ASN A 125 5.27 -10.63 6.35
CA ASN A 125 4.59 -11.61 7.20
C ASN A 125 4.28 -10.97 8.56
N LEU A 126 3.13 -10.31 8.65
CA LEU A 126 2.56 -9.79 9.90
C LEU A 126 1.63 -10.81 10.54
#